data_AF-A0A7S2N422-F1
#
_entry.id   AF-A0A7S2N422-F1
#
_cell.length_a   1.000
_cell.length_b   1.000
_cell.length_c   1.000
_cell.angle_alpha   90.00
_cell.angle_beta   90.00
_cell.angle_gamma   90.00
#
_symmetry.space_group_name_H-M   'P 1'
#
loop_
_entity.id
_entity.type
_entity.pdbx_description
1 polymer ?
#
loop_
_entity_poly.entity_id
_entity_poly.type
_entity_poly.pdbx_seq_one_letter_code
_entity_poly.pdbx_strand_id
1 'polypeptide(L)'
;SSSGKKSSSSGKKSSSSSSSPAKPPGQETIPSPPDNGEETTPNGGSGEETVVTPKGTLEVTIFEDKDADGVKDDDEDLLAEEVTVSITFPDGSNTEATFAGELTIDDVPTGEYELKVITAPASSSFFPTSPGADPLSEEGKKVTVPIGGTGEGELGYLQVGTLRVVVFEDSDGNDAKDDEEGLLTEEVTVSI
;
A
#
# COMPACT_ATOMS: atom_id res chain seq x y z
N SER A 1 44.89 -46.67 -1.55
CA SER A 1 45.73 -47.17 -2.66
C SER A 1 44.99 -46.93 -3.97
N SER A 2 45.74 -46.49 -4.99
CA SER A 2 45.44 -46.45 -6.44
C SER A 2 44.12 -45.79 -6.91
N SER A 3 44.10 -44.65 -7.59
CA SER A 3 44.78 -44.22 -8.84
C SER A 3 44.12 -44.70 -10.14
N GLY A 4 43.83 -43.73 -11.01
CA GLY A 4 43.77 -43.89 -12.48
C GLY A 4 42.35 -44.03 -13.04
N LYS A 5 41.97 -43.45 -14.18
CA LYS A 5 42.74 -42.91 -15.31
C LYS A 5 41.91 -41.90 -16.12
N LYS A 6 42.66 -41.06 -16.83
CA LYS A 6 42.30 -40.12 -17.93
C LYS A 6 41.43 -40.75 -19.02
N SER A 7 40.61 -39.94 -19.73
CA SER A 7 40.88 -39.48 -21.12
C SER A 7 39.69 -38.75 -21.80
N SER A 8 39.98 -37.55 -22.31
CA SER A 8 39.51 -36.84 -23.53
C SER A 8 38.30 -37.35 -24.37
N SER A 9 37.41 -36.44 -24.82
CA SER A 9 37.49 -35.77 -26.15
C SER A 9 36.19 -35.04 -26.57
N SER A 10 36.38 -33.85 -27.17
CA SER A 10 35.59 -33.17 -28.23
C SER A 10 34.07 -33.03 -28.14
N GLY A 11 33.59 -31.79 -28.24
CA GLY A 11 32.18 -31.42 -28.10
C GLY A 11 31.30 -31.56 -29.33
N LYS A 12 30.05 -31.11 -29.15
CA LYS A 12 29.13 -30.54 -30.16
C LYS A 12 28.01 -29.79 -29.41
N LYS A 13 27.72 -28.57 -29.87
CA LYS A 13 26.57 -27.73 -29.47
C LYS A 13 25.25 -28.45 -29.75
N SER A 14 24.23 -28.32 -28.89
CA SER A 14 22.90 -27.79 -29.25
C SER A 14 21.93 -27.77 -28.05
N SER A 15 21.20 -26.65 -27.94
CA SER A 15 19.82 -26.45 -27.44
C SER A 15 19.43 -26.82 -26.00
N SER A 16 19.29 -25.77 -25.19
CA SER A 16 18.07 -25.37 -24.45
C SER A 16 17.16 -26.46 -23.85
N SER A 17 17.05 -26.48 -22.53
CA SER A 17 16.01 -25.73 -21.81
C SER A 17 16.19 -25.89 -20.29
N SER A 18 16.31 -24.77 -19.59
CA SER A 18 16.32 -24.69 -18.13
C SER A 18 14.87 -24.68 -17.63
N SER A 19 14.47 -25.71 -16.88
CA SER A 19 13.25 -25.63 -16.07
C SER A 19 13.58 -24.97 -14.74
N SER A 20 13.26 -23.69 -14.60
CA SER A 20 13.10 -23.05 -13.30
C SER A 20 11.64 -23.19 -12.86
N PRO A 21 11.36 -23.46 -11.56
CA PRO A 21 10.00 -23.56 -11.04
C PRO A 21 9.29 -22.19 -11.01
N ALA A 22 7.96 -22.24 -11.10
CA ALA A 22 7.06 -21.11 -11.29
C ALA A 22 7.05 -20.09 -10.13
N LYS A 23 7.03 -18.80 -10.49
CA LYS A 23 6.74 -17.62 -9.64
C LYS A 23 5.22 -17.54 -9.38
N PRO A 24 4.75 -17.21 -8.16
CA PRO A 24 3.32 -17.05 -7.86
C PRO A 24 2.71 -15.84 -8.60
N PRO A 25 1.41 -15.87 -8.94
CA PRO A 25 0.74 -14.81 -9.69
C PRO A 25 0.24 -13.68 -8.76
N GLY A 26 0.34 -12.42 -9.18
CA GLY A 26 -0.40 -11.32 -8.52
C GLY A 26 0.19 -9.91 -8.54
N GLN A 27 1.40 -9.67 -9.05
CA GLN A 27 1.90 -8.29 -9.15
C GLN A 27 1.45 -7.69 -10.49
N GLU A 28 0.32 -6.97 -10.48
CA GLU A 28 -0.05 -6.13 -11.62
C GLU A 28 1.05 -5.10 -11.85
N THR A 29 1.55 -5.04 -13.08
CA THR A 29 2.60 -4.12 -13.48
C THR A 29 2.02 -2.71 -13.56
N ILE A 30 2.40 -1.84 -12.63
CA ILE A 30 2.14 -0.41 -12.73
C ILE A 30 2.83 0.10 -14.01
N PRO A 31 2.15 0.85 -14.90
CA PRO A 31 2.81 1.51 -16.01
C PRO A 31 3.85 2.50 -15.46
N SER A 32 5.03 2.54 -16.06
CA SER A 32 6.05 3.53 -15.71
C SER A 32 5.44 4.94 -15.74
N PRO A 33 5.81 5.84 -14.80
CA PRO A 33 5.37 7.23 -14.85
C PRO A 33 5.69 7.85 -16.21
N PRO A 34 4.92 8.87 -16.66
CA PRO A 34 5.20 9.53 -17.93
C PRO A 34 6.66 9.99 -17.96
N ASP A 35 7.40 9.48 -18.95
CA ASP A 35 8.76 9.90 -19.24
C ASP A 35 8.69 11.34 -19.79
N ASN A 36 8.93 12.32 -18.92
CA ASN A 36 9.09 13.71 -19.35
C ASN A 36 10.46 13.90 -20.04
N GLY A 37 10.57 13.35 -21.24
CA GLY A 37 11.25 13.95 -22.39
C GLY A 37 12.64 13.42 -22.78
N GLU A 38 12.70 12.51 -23.76
CA GLU A 38 13.63 12.61 -24.90
C GLU A 38 13.20 13.82 -25.77
N GLU A 39 13.99 14.62 -26.50
CA GLU A 39 15.34 14.60 -27.03
C GLU A 39 15.59 16.00 -27.65
N THR A 40 16.82 16.55 -27.66
CA THR A 40 17.27 17.32 -28.83
C THR A 40 18.75 17.05 -29.10
N THR A 41 19.08 16.35 -30.19
CA THR A 41 20.37 16.56 -30.88
C THR A 41 20.14 17.37 -32.17
N PRO A 42 21.06 18.28 -32.51
CA PRO A 42 21.97 17.93 -33.58
C PRO A 42 23.44 18.13 -33.20
N ASN A 43 24.20 17.08 -33.49
CA ASN A 43 25.63 16.93 -33.32
C ASN A 43 26.46 18.10 -33.90
N GLY A 44 27.08 18.86 -33.01
CA GLY A 44 28.42 19.45 -33.18
C GLY A 44 29.29 19.03 -31.98
N GLY A 45 29.64 17.73 -31.91
CA GLY A 45 30.18 17.02 -30.74
C GLY A 45 31.50 17.54 -30.14
N SER A 46 31.96 17.04 -28.99
CA SER A 46 31.56 15.91 -28.17
C SER A 46 31.99 16.19 -26.72
N GLY A 47 31.06 16.05 -25.77
CA GLY A 47 31.30 16.23 -24.34
C GLY A 47 30.18 16.98 -23.63
N GLU A 48 28.92 16.61 -23.88
CA GLU A 48 27.83 17.05 -23.02
C GLU A 48 27.78 16.11 -21.82
N GLU A 49 28.12 16.65 -20.66
CA GLU A 49 27.93 15.97 -19.38
C GLU A 49 26.42 15.74 -19.21
N THR A 50 25.97 14.51 -19.43
CA THR A 50 24.61 14.10 -19.08
C THR A 50 24.47 14.25 -17.57
N VAL A 51 23.82 15.32 -17.12
CA VAL A 51 23.42 15.47 -15.72
C VAL A 51 22.28 14.48 -15.50
N VAL A 52 22.63 13.23 -15.20
CA VAL A 52 21.69 12.24 -14.70
C VAL A 52 21.22 12.73 -13.33
N THR A 53 19.99 13.20 -13.24
CA THR A 53 19.40 13.54 -11.95
C THR A 53 19.10 12.22 -11.23
N PRO A 54 19.66 11.95 -10.04
CA PRO A 54 19.39 10.71 -9.32
C PRO A 54 17.89 10.63 -9.01
N LYS A 55 17.22 9.56 -9.47
CA LYS A 55 15.84 9.27 -9.11
C LYS A 55 15.77 8.70 -7.69
N GLY A 56 14.58 8.76 -7.09
CA GLY A 56 14.33 8.23 -5.75
C GLY A 56 13.43 7.00 -5.76
N THR A 57 12.98 6.63 -4.57
CA THR A 57 12.01 5.56 -4.33
C THR A 57 10.83 6.13 -3.54
N LEU A 58 9.61 5.71 -3.88
CA LEU A 58 8.40 5.97 -3.11
C LEU A 58 7.92 4.67 -2.46
N GLU A 59 7.77 4.68 -1.14
CA GLU A 59 7.20 3.58 -0.37
C GLU A 59 5.86 4.04 0.21
N VAL A 60 4.81 3.24 0.00
CA VAL A 60 3.48 3.49 0.55
C VAL A 60 3.09 2.31 1.43
N THR A 61 2.70 2.61 2.66
CA THR A 61 2.25 1.63 3.64
C THR A 61 0.81 1.89 4.04
N ILE A 62 0.02 0.83 4.06
CA ILE A 62 -1.35 0.76 4.55
C ILE A 62 -1.36 -0.21 5.74
N PHE A 63 -1.78 0.26 6.90
CA PHE A 63 -1.63 -0.46 8.17
C PHE A 63 -2.89 -0.38 9.03
N GLU A 64 -3.00 -1.33 9.95
CA GLU A 64 -4.00 -1.33 11.02
C GLU A 64 -3.54 -0.38 12.13
N ASP A 65 -4.12 0.82 12.14
CA ASP A 65 -3.85 1.87 13.12
C ASP A 65 -4.65 1.59 14.40
N LYS A 66 -4.01 0.95 15.37
CA LYS A 66 -4.65 0.37 16.56
C LYS A 66 -4.99 1.43 17.60
N ASP A 67 -4.27 2.54 17.63
CA ASP A 67 -4.47 3.62 18.60
C ASP A 67 -5.07 4.91 18.01
N ALA A 68 -5.25 4.92 16.68
CA ALA A 68 -5.90 5.95 15.88
C ALA A 68 -5.13 7.27 15.80
N ASP A 69 -3.81 7.24 15.87
CA ASP A 69 -2.96 8.43 15.82
C ASP A 69 -2.52 8.84 14.40
N GLY A 70 -2.73 7.96 13.41
CA GLY A 70 -2.40 8.18 12.00
C GLY A 70 -0.91 7.98 11.65
N VAL A 71 -0.14 7.34 12.51
CA VAL A 71 1.28 7.01 12.36
C VAL A 71 1.45 5.50 12.49
N LYS A 72 2.35 4.90 11.71
CA LYS A 72 2.60 3.46 11.82
C LYS A 72 3.53 3.16 13.00
N ASP A 73 3.04 2.42 13.97
CA ASP A 73 3.82 1.93 15.12
C ASP A 73 4.41 0.53 14.89
N ASP A 74 5.42 0.16 15.69
CA ASP A 74 6.13 -1.12 15.59
C ASP A 74 5.22 -2.34 15.87
N ASP A 75 4.17 -2.18 16.66
CA ASP A 75 3.21 -3.25 17.00
C ASP A 75 1.95 -3.26 16.11
N GLU A 76 1.92 -2.42 15.08
CA GLU A 76 0.83 -2.34 14.12
C GLU A 76 1.08 -3.23 12.90
N ASP A 77 0.03 -3.93 12.50
CA ASP A 77 0.10 -4.89 11.40
C ASP A 77 -0.18 -4.18 10.07
N LEU A 78 0.35 -4.73 8.98
CA LEU A 78 -0.02 -4.30 7.64
C LEU A 78 -1.49 -4.65 7.37
N LEU A 79 -2.21 -3.75 6.70
CA LEU A 79 -3.59 -4.00 6.35
C LEU A 79 -3.66 -5.11 5.30
N ALA A 80 -4.38 -6.19 5.61
CA ALA A 80 -4.50 -7.35 4.72
C ALA A 80 -5.48 -7.13 3.55
N GLU A 81 -6.31 -6.08 3.60
CA GLU A 81 -7.29 -5.75 2.57
C GLU A 81 -6.69 -4.85 1.48
N GLU A 82 -7.11 -5.07 0.24
CA GLU A 82 -6.72 -4.23 -0.88
C GLU A 82 -7.42 -2.87 -0.82
N VAL A 83 -6.66 -1.83 -1.11
CA VAL A 83 -7.10 -0.44 -1.19
C VAL A 83 -6.58 0.13 -2.50
N THR A 84 -7.39 0.95 -3.17
CA THR A 84 -6.93 1.67 -4.37
C THR A 84 -6.51 3.08 -4.00
N VAL A 85 -5.27 3.42 -4.32
CA VAL A 85 -4.65 4.72 -4.07
C VAL A 85 -4.35 5.42 -5.40
N SER A 86 -4.83 6.66 -5.54
CA SER A 86 -4.38 7.62 -6.54
C SER A 86 -3.10 8.29 -6.06
N ILE A 87 -2.05 8.22 -6.88
CA ILE A 87 -0.73 8.79 -6.62
C ILE A 87 -0.51 9.92 -7.61
N THR A 88 -0.49 11.16 -7.12
CA THR A 88 -0.16 12.35 -7.92
C THR A 88 1.33 12.61 -7.85
N PHE A 89 1.97 12.66 -9.00
CA PHE A 89 3.40 12.91 -9.18
C PHE A 89 3.73 14.41 -9.06
N PRO A 90 5.01 14.78 -8.85
CA PRO A 90 5.44 16.18 -8.76
C PRO A 90 5.13 17.03 -10.00
N ASP A 91 4.95 16.40 -11.18
CA ASP A 91 4.57 17.08 -12.42
C ASP A 91 3.05 17.24 -12.61
N GLY A 92 2.25 16.78 -11.65
CA GLY A 92 0.79 16.82 -11.67
C GLY A 92 0.13 15.67 -12.43
N SER A 93 0.90 14.75 -13.04
CA SER A 93 0.34 13.50 -13.55
C SER A 93 -0.12 12.60 -12.39
N ASN A 94 -1.02 11.67 -12.66
CA ASN A 94 -1.49 10.72 -11.65
C ASN A 94 -1.51 9.29 -12.20
N THR A 95 -1.35 8.34 -11.29
CA THR A 95 -1.58 6.90 -11.52
C THR A 95 -2.43 6.34 -10.39
N GLU A 96 -3.02 5.17 -10.60
CA GLU A 96 -3.74 4.43 -9.57
C GLU A 96 -3.05 3.10 -9.32
N ALA A 97 -2.99 2.69 -8.06
CA ALA A 97 -2.47 1.38 -7.65
C ALA A 97 -3.40 0.74 -6.62
N THR A 98 -3.74 -0.52 -6.85
CA THR A 98 -4.48 -1.35 -5.90
C THR A 98 -3.52 -2.34 -5.25
N PHE A 99 -3.41 -2.31 -3.93
CA PHE A 99 -2.51 -3.18 -3.18
C PHE A 99 -2.98 -3.32 -1.73
N ALA A 100 -2.42 -4.32 -1.03
CA ALA A 100 -2.59 -4.54 0.40
C ALA A 100 -1.23 -4.39 1.09
N GLY A 101 -1.21 -3.82 2.29
CA GLY A 101 -0.01 -3.64 3.09
C GLY A 101 0.97 -2.61 2.53
N GLU A 102 1.83 -3.00 1.59
CA GLU A 102 2.95 -2.16 1.14
C GLU A 102 3.06 -2.12 -0.38
N LEU A 103 3.47 -0.96 -0.89
CA LEU A 103 3.82 -0.72 -2.29
C LEU A 103 5.14 0.04 -2.37
N THR A 104 6.07 -0.48 -3.18
CA THR A 104 7.33 0.19 -3.50
C THR A 104 7.37 0.56 -4.97
N ILE A 105 7.68 1.81 -5.28
CA ILE A 105 7.89 2.32 -6.64
C ILE A 105 9.31 2.88 -6.72
N ASP A 106 10.17 2.16 -7.42
CA ASP A 106 11.54 2.58 -7.71
C ASP A 106 11.62 3.52 -8.91
N ASP A 107 12.73 4.24 -9.02
CA ASP A 107 13.08 5.06 -10.19
C ASP A 107 12.04 6.17 -10.46
N VAL A 108 11.57 6.82 -9.39
CA VAL A 108 10.57 7.89 -9.46
C VAL A 108 11.23 9.29 -9.43
N PRO A 109 10.62 10.31 -10.07
CA PRO A 109 11.09 11.69 -9.98
C PRO A 109 11.20 12.18 -8.53
N THR A 110 12.17 13.04 -8.27
CA THR A 110 12.30 13.68 -6.96
C THR A 110 11.28 14.80 -6.83
N GLY A 111 10.66 14.97 -5.66
CA GLY A 111 9.68 16.04 -5.44
C GLY A 111 8.57 15.66 -4.47
N GLU A 112 7.55 16.50 -4.42
CA GLU A 112 6.34 16.28 -3.60
C GLU A 112 5.33 15.43 -4.38
N TYR A 113 4.86 14.37 -3.74
CA TYR A 113 3.80 13.48 -4.18
C TYR A 113 2.57 13.70 -3.30
N GLU A 114 1.39 13.42 -3.83
CA GLU A 114 0.15 13.37 -3.06
C GLU A 114 -0.52 12.01 -3.22
N LEU A 115 -0.79 11.34 -2.10
CA LEU A 115 -1.47 10.04 -2.03
C LEU A 115 -2.91 10.24 -1.59
N LYS A 116 -3.85 9.66 -2.34
CA LYS A 116 -5.28 9.72 -2.02
C LYS A 116 -5.94 8.37 -2.27
N VAL A 117 -6.50 7.78 -1.22
CA VAL A 117 -7.36 6.60 -1.37
C VAL A 117 -8.58 6.98 -2.19
N ILE A 118 -8.94 6.14 -3.15
CA ILE A 118 -10.15 6.29 -3.97
C ILE A 118 -11.07 5.07 -3.84
N THR A 119 -10.58 3.96 -3.27
CA THR A 119 -11.39 2.81 -2.88
C THR A 119 -10.88 2.30 -1.54
N ALA A 120 -11.71 2.46 -0.50
CA ALA A 120 -11.43 2.00 0.85
C ALA A 120 -11.44 0.46 0.96
N PRO A 121 -10.98 -0.11 2.10
CA PRO A 121 -11.06 -1.55 2.36
C PRO A 121 -12.47 -2.10 2.17
N ALA A 122 -12.58 -3.36 1.77
CA ALA A 122 -13.86 -4.01 1.50
C ALA A 122 -14.73 -4.15 2.77
N SER A 123 -14.09 -4.34 3.93
CA SER A 123 -14.77 -4.41 5.22
C SER A 123 -15.17 -3.02 5.71
N SER A 124 -16.46 -2.85 6.02
CA SER A 124 -16.99 -1.62 6.62
C SER A 124 -16.60 -1.42 8.10
N SER A 125 -15.65 -2.21 8.61
CA SER A 125 -15.16 -2.11 10.00
C SER A 125 -13.86 -1.32 10.09
N PHE A 126 -13.27 -0.89 8.96
CA PHE A 126 -12.08 -0.05 8.96
C PHE A 126 -12.44 1.42 8.74
N PHE A 127 -11.87 2.28 9.56
CA PHE A 127 -12.07 3.73 9.51
C PHE A 127 -10.73 4.43 9.28
N PRO A 128 -10.66 5.39 8.36
CA PRO A 128 -9.41 6.10 8.06
C PRO A 128 -9.00 6.98 9.26
N THR A 129 -7.72 6.95 9.59
CA THR A 129 -7.13 7.74 10.69
C THR A 129 -6.06 8.70 10.20
N SER A 130 -5.53 8.47 9.00
CA SER A 130 -4.51 9.31 8.37
C SER A 130 -5.07 10.20 7.25
N PRO A 131 -4.47 11.39 7.01
CA PRO A 131 -4.72 12.15 5.78
C PRO A 131 -4.54 11.27 4.54
N GLY A 132 -5.39 11.46 3.53
CA GLY A 132 -5.36 10.66 2.31
C GLY A 132 -5.92 9.24 2.43
N ALA A 133 -6.19 8.70 3.63
CA ALA A 133 -6.80 7.37 3.80
C ALA A 133 -8.33 7.37 3.59
N ASP A 134 -8.98 8.54 3.77
CA ASP A 134 -10.42 8.70 3.54
C ASP A 134 -10.69 9.01 2.05
N PRO A 135 -11.43 8.16 1.32
CA PRO A 135 -11.80 8.43 -0.07
C PRO A 135 -12.71 9.64 -0.25
N LEU A 136 -13.38 10.10 0.81
CA LEU A 136 -14.22 11.29 0.80
C LEU A 136 -13.46 12.57 1.16
N SER A 137 -12.19 12.46 1.61
CA SER A 137 -11.36 13.62 1.88
C SER A 137 -11.02 14.37 0.59
N GLU A 138 -11.02 15.70 0.64
CA GLU A 138 -10.48 16.52 -0.44
C GLU A 138 -8.95 16.59 -0.40
N GLU A 139 -8.35 16.36 0.77
CA GLU A 139 -6.90 16.43 1.01
C GLU A 139 -6.25 15.04 1.00
N GLY A 140 -5.14 14.89 0.27
CA GLY A 140 -4.29 13.71 0.28
C GLY A 140 -3.10 13.81 1.26
N LYS A 141 -2.38 12.69 1.43
CA LYS A 141 -1.11 12.62 2.17
C LYS A 141 0.02 13.14 1.29
N LYS A 142 0.70 14.19 1.73
CA LYS A 142 1.90 14.72 1.05
C LYS A 142 3.14 13.90 1.44
N VAL A 143 3.93 13.50 0.45
CA VAL A 143 5.18 12.75 0.64
C VAL A 143 6.28 13.41 -0.18
N THR A 144 7.45 13.64 0.39
CA THR A 144 8.60 14.19 -0.35
C THR A 144 9.62 13.10 -0.64
N VAL A 145 9.91 12.86 -1.92
CA VAL A 145 11.00 11.97 -2.35
C VAL A 145 12.27 12.80 -2.59
N PRO A 146 13.33 12.63 -1.77
CA PRO A 146 14.58 13.35 -1.95
C PRO A 146 15.43 12.74 -3.09
N ILE A 147 16.42 13.50 -3.56
CA ILE A 147 17.36 13.05 -4.59
C ILE A 147 18.12 11.81 -4.10
N GLY A 148 17.91 10.68 -4.79
CA GLY A 148 18.55 9.40 -4.49
C GLY A 148 18.12 8.76 -3.16
N GLY A 149 17.02 9.22 -2.55
CA GLY A 149 16.50 8.64 -1.31
C GLY A 149 15.03 8.19 -1.41
N THR A 150 14.48 7.83 -0.26
CA THR A 150 13.13 7.26 -0.14
C THR A 150 12.17 8.29 0.45
N GLY A 151 10.98 8.42 -0.14
CA GLY A 151 9.83 9.07 0.48
C GLY A 151 8.86 8.00 1.00
N GLU A 152 8.41 8.16 2.24
CA GLU A 152 7.54 7.20 2.94
C GLU A 152 6.14 7.81 3.15
N GLY A 153 5.11 7.10 2.66
CA GLY A 153 3.72 7.49 2.75
C GLY A 153 2.90 6.48 3.54
N GLU A 154 2.44 6.87 4.72
CA GLU A 154 1.66 6.00 5.61
C GLU A 154 0.18 6.37 5.59
N LEU A 155 -0.68 5.36 5.49
CA LEU A 155 -2.14 5.45 5.44
C LEU A 155 -2.76 4.47 6.45
N GLY A 156 -3.16 4.98 7.62
CA GLY A 156 -3.70 4.20 8.72
C GLY A 156 -5.22 3.96 8.65
N TYR A 157 -5.63 2.78 9.14
CA TYR A 157 -7.02 2.40 9.33
C TYR A 157 -7.26 1.77 10.71
N LEU A 158 -8.16 2.36 11.50
CA LEU A 158 -8.64 1.78 12.74
C LEU A 158 -9.72 0.74 12.47
N GLN A 159 -9.53 -0.50 12.95
CA GLN A 159 -10.59 -1.49 12.98
C GLN A 159 -11.54 -1.23 14.16
N VAL A 160 -12.78 -0.83 13.87
CA VAL A 160 -13.82 -0.65 14.90
C VAL A 160 -14.71 -1.89 15.00
N GLY A 161 -15.06 -2.22 16.24
CA GLY A 161 -16.04 -3.26 16.54
C GLY A 161 -17.49 -2.77 16.40
N THR A 162 -18.44 -3.71 16.45
CA THR A 162 -19.87 -3.39 16.56
C THR A 162 -20.28 -3.34 18.04
N LEU A 163 -20.82 -2.21 18.50
CA LEU A 163 -21.54 -2.13 19.77
C LEU A 163 -22.95 -2.70 19.60
N ARG A 164 -23.32 -3.66 20.45
CA ARG A 164 -24.70 -4.17 20.56
C ARG A 164 -25.28 -3.74 21.89
N VAL A 165 -26.32 -2.92 21.84
CA VAL A 165 -27.08 -2.50 23.02
C VAL A 165 -28.40 -3.27 23.03
N VAL A 166 -28.72 -3.87 24.17
CA VAL A 166 -30.01 -4.52 24.40
C VAL A 166 -30.72 -3.70 25.47
N VAL A 167 -31.91 -3.21 25.13
CA VAL A 167 -32.78 -2.51 26.09
C VAL A 167 -33.90 -3.47 26.46
N PHE A 168 -34.08 -3.72 27.75
CA PHE A 168 -35.03 -4.68 28.29
C PHE A 168 -35.80 -4.08 29.48
N GLU A 169 -36.95 -4.65 29.79
CA GLU A 169 -37.73 -4.26 30.96
C GLU A 169 -37.08 -4.85 32.21
N ASP A 170 -36.44 -4.04 33.06
CA ASP A 170 -35.93 -4.47 34.36
C ASP A 170 -37.07 -4.43 35.39
N SER A 171 -37.75 -5.56 35.55
CA SER A 171 -38.97 -5.65 36.36
C SER A 171 -38.68 -5.89 37.84
N ASP A 172 -37.54 -6.51 38.15
CA ASP A 172 -37.17 -6.85 39.52
C ASP A 172 -36.08 -5.93 40.11
N GLY A 173 -35.51 -5.04 39.28
CA GLY A 173 -34.55 -4.01 39.66
C GLY A 173 -33.13 -4.56 39.86
N ASN A 174 -32.77 -5.63 39.15
CA ASN A 174 -31.51 -6.34 39.33
C ASN A 174 -30.41 -5.96 38.31
N ASP A 175 -30.68 -5.01 37.40
CA ASP A 175 -29.77 -4.55 36.34
C ASP A 175 -29.32 -5.66 35.35
N ALA A 176 -29.98 -6.83 35.33
CA ALA A 176 -29.68 -7.95 34.46
C ALA A 176 -30.91 -8.34 33.64
N LYS A 177 -30.70 -8.74 32.38
CA LYS A 177 -31.78 -9.24 31.54
C LYS A 177 -32.11 -10.68 31.94
N ASP A 178 -33.27 -10.87 32.54
CA ASP A 178 -33.77 -12.21 32.88
C ASP A 178 -34.59 -12.85 31.75
N ASP A 179 -34.78 -14.17 31.82
CA ASP A 179 -35.49 -14.95 30.81
C ASP A 179 -36.97 -14.53 30.69
N GLU A 180 -37.56 -14.05 31.78
CA GLU A 180 -38.93 -13.53 31.84
C GLU A 180 -39.08 -12.07 31.39
N GLU A 181 -37.97 -11.36 31.14
CA GLU A 181 -37.98 -9.93 30.79
C GLU A 181 -38.00 -9.69 29.29
N GLY A 182 -38.96 -8.88 28.87
CA GLY A 182 -39.13 -8.47 27.47
C GLY A 182 -38.01 -7.57 26.98
N LEU A 183 -37.86 -7.47 25.66
CA LEU A 183 -37.17 -6.33 25.08
C LEU A 183 -38.07 -5.10 25.18
N LEU A 184 -37.51 -3.96 25.52
CA LEU A 184 -38.23 -2.70 25.42
C LEU A 184 -38.44 -2.39 23.93
N THR A 185 -39.70 -2.29 23.53
CA THR A 185 -40.09 -2.00 22.13
C THR A 185 -40.42 -0.53 21.90
N GLU A 186 -40.35 0.30 22.93
CA GLU A 186 -40.49 1.76 22.81
C GLU A 186 -39.19 2.37 22.27
N GLU A 187 -39.30 3.53 21.60
CA GLU A 187 -38.12 4.24 21.12
C GLU A 187 -37.28 4.73 22.31
N VAL A 188 -36.14 4.07 22.55
CA VAL A 188 -35.16 4.48 23.54
C VAL A 188 -34.02 5.20 22.83
N THR A 189 -33.85 6.49 23.14
CA THR A 189 -32.68 7.23 22.70
C THR A 189 -31.48 6.83 23.56
N VAL A 190 -30.56 6.09 22.97
CA VAL A 190 -29.25 5.81 23.57
C VAL A 190 -28.28 6.90 23.12
N SER A 191 -27.87 7.76 24.05
CA SER A 191 -26.77 8.70 23.82
C SER A 191 -25.46 8.02 24.21
N ILE A 192 -24.56 7.85 23.23
CA ILE A 192 -23.17 7.44 23.46
C ILE A 192 -22.26 8.65 23.57
#